data_AF-A0A382JEX0-F1
#
_entry.id   AF-A0A382JEX0-F1
#
_cell.length_a   1.000
_cell.length_b   1.000
_cell.length_c   1.000
_cell.angle_alpha   90.00
_cell.angle_beta   90.00
_cell.angle_gamma   90.00
#
_symmetry.space_group_name_H-M   'P 1'
#
loop_
_entity.id
_entity.type
_entity.pdbx_description
1 polymer ?
#
loop_
_entity_poly.entity_id
_entity_poly.type
_entity_poly.pdbx_seq_one_letter_code
_entity_poly.pdbx_strand_id
1 'polypeptide(L)'
;MTSVLEQVINDIPKNKLVTSQHYEGANLVIYSKDKAFFKNGILTIRELVSKYKKRIELRADPLLLMPEKKVEELVKKLVPKSADITQILFEPARSVVIIDARNPNDVIGTKGSLIKEIREKTFWSPV
;
A
#
# COMPACT_ATOMS: atom_id res chain seq x y z
N MET A 1 21.73 -11.44 20.14
CA MET A 1 21.72 -11.47 18.66
C MET A 1 20.59 -10.59 18.19
N THR A 2 20.85 -9.62 17.32
CA THR A 2 19.85 -8.69 16.79
C THR A 2 18.90 -9.44 15.86
N SER A 3 17.59 -9.32 16.04
CA SER A 3 16.59 -10.03 15.24
C SER A 3 16.64 -9.60 13.76
N VAL A 4 16.19 -10.47 12.84
CA VAL A 4 16.09 -10.11 11.41
C VAL A 4 15.26 -8.85 11.20
N LEU A 5 14.21 -8.67 12.01
CA LEU A 5 13.35 -7.50 11.97
C LEU A 5 14.11 -6.22 12.33
N GLU A 6 14.89 -6.23 13.41
CA GLU A 6 15.73 -5.09 13.79
C GLU A 6 16.79 -4.79 12.72
N GLN A 7 17.37 -5.83 12.09
CA GLN A 7 18.33 -5.66 11.00
C GLN A 7 17.68 -4.97 9.79
N VAL A 8 16.49 -5.39 9.38
CA VAL A 8 15.73 -4.77 8.27
C VAL A 8 15.44 -3.30 8.56
N ILE A 9 15.03 -2.97 9.79
CA ILE A 9 14.74 -1.57 10.16
C ILE A 9 16.00 -0.70 10.17
N ASN A 10 17.13 -1.23 10.62
CA ASN A 10 18.40 -0.48 10.62
C ASN A 10 18.90 -0.14 9.22
N ASP A 11 18.54 -0.95 8.21
CA ASP A 11 18.84 -0.68 6.81
C ASP A 11 17.88 0.35 6.17
N ILE A 12 16.75 0.66 6.80
CA ILE A 12 15.84 1.70 6.34
C ILE A 12 16.35 3.05 6.82
N PRO A 13 16.47 4.06 5.94
CA PRO A 13 16.91 5.39 6.36
C PRO A 13 16.02 5.94 7.48
N LYS A 14 16.64 6.45 8.56
CA LYS A 14 15.91 6.91 9.76
C LYS A 14 14.90 8.03 9.49
N ASN A 15 15.07 8.77 8.40
CA ASN A 15 14.13 9.81 7.97
C ASN A 15 12.80 9.28 7.39
N LYS A 16 12.64 7.95 7.22
CA LYS A 16 11.44 7.32 6.66
C LYS A 16 10.29 7.11 7.65
N LEU A 17 10.40 7.65 8.87
CA LEU A 17 9.34 7.69 9.88
C LEU A 17 8.59 6.35 10.04
N VAL A 18 9.33 5.27 10.26
CA VAL A 18 8.75 3.96 10.58
C VAL A 18 8.05 4.05 11.93
N THR A 19 6.77 3.67 11.98
CA THR A 19 5.94 3.79 13.18
C THR A 19 5.67 2.47 13.86
N SER A 20 5.65 1.38 13.10
CA SER A 20 5.47 0.03 13.62
C SER A 20 6.09 -0.97 12.65
N GLN A 21 6.62 -2.06 13.23
CA GLN A 21 7.13 -3.19 12.49
C GLN A 21 6.83 -4.49 13.26
N HIS A 22 6.34 -5.49 12.56
CA HIS A 22 6.03 -6.80 13.16
C HIS A 22 5.88 -7.86 12.06
N TYR A 23 5.78 -9.12 12.48
CA TYR A 23 5.42 -10.21 11.58
C TYR A 23 3.91 -10.39 11.54
N GLU A 24 3.36 -10.47 10.33
CA GLU A 24 2.00 -10.94 10.07
C GLU A 24 2.10 -12.26 9.28
N GLY A 25 1.98 -13.38 10.00
CA GLY A 25 2.25 -14.70 9.43
C GLY A 25 3.68 -14.80 8.89
N ALA A 26 3.83 -15.00 7.58
CA ALA A 26 5.13 -15.11 6.92
C ALA A 26 5.69 -13.76 6.40
N ASN A 27 4.93 -12.67 6.54
CA ASN A 27 5.32 -11.35 6.05
C ASN A 27 5.89 -10.49 7.18
N LEU A 28 6.96 -9.76 6.90
CA LEU A 28 7.44 -8.67 7.72
C LEU A 28 6.76 -7.38 7.26
N VAL A 29 5.91 -6.82 8.10
CA VAL A 29 5.11 -5.63 7.77
C VAL A 29 5.75 -4.40 8.41
N ILE A 30 5.85 -3.33 7.63
CA ILE A 30 6.43 -2.05 8.02
C ILE A 30 5.39 -0.96 7.76
N TYR A 31 5.00 -0.25 8.81
CA TYR A 31 4.16 0.94 8.73
C TYR A 31 5.01 2.19 8.75
N SER A 32 4.66 3.17 7.90
CA SER A 32 5.36 4.44 7.83
C SER A 32 4.38 5.62 7.74
N LYS A 33 4.72 6.71 8.43
CA LYS A 33 4.06 8.02 8.29
C LYS A 33 4.71 8.90 7.21
N ASP A 34 5.81 8.48 6.60
CA ASP A 34 6.45 9.19 5.50
C ASP A 34 5.68 8.91 4.19
N LYS A 35 4.90 9.91 3.77
CA LYS A 35 4.13 9.87 2.51
C LYS A 35 5.03 9.65 1.29
N ALA A 36 6.23 10.23 1.25
CA ALA A 36 7.16 10.05 0.15
C ALA A 36 7.74 8.64 0.14
N PHE A 37 7.99 8.07 1.32
CA PHE A 37 8.42 6.67 1.43
C PHE A 37 7.35 5.70 0.97
N PHE A 38 6.10 5.88 1.39
CA PHE A 38 5.01 5.01 0.92
C PHE A 38 4.87 5.05 -0.62
N LYS A 39 4.98 6.25 -1.22
CA LYS A 39 4.86 6.43 -2.67
C LYS A 39 6.04 5.86 -3.45
N ASN A 40 7.27 6.10 -3.00
CA ASN A 40 8.48 5.84 -3.79
C ASN A 40 9.39 4.73 -3.21
N GLY A 41 9.03 4.14 -2.07
CA GLY A 41 9.85 3.18 -1.32
C GLY A 41 9.93 1.78 -1.92
N ILE A 42 9.27 1.52 -3.06
CA ILE A 42 9.22 0.18 -3.66
C ILE A 42 10.61 -0.38 -3.99
N LEU A 43 11.55 0.47 -4.40
CA LEU A 43 12.94 0.06 -4.68
C LEU A 43 13.65 -0.36 -3.40
N THR A 44 13.55 0.45 -2.34
CA THR A 44 14.11 0.14 -1.03
C THR A 44 13.55 -1.18 -0.49
N ILE A 45 12.24 -1.41 -0.58
CA ILE A 45 11.64 -2.68 -0.14
C ILE A 45 12.15 -3.87 -0.96
N ARG A 46 12.29 -3.72 -2.28
CA ARG A 46 12.84 -4.78 -3.14
C ARG A 46 14.28 -5.15 -2.77
N GLU A 47 15.11 -4.16 -2.47
CA GLU A 47 16.49 -4.38 -2.02
C GLU A 47 16.52 -5.15 -0.69
N LEU A 48 15.67 -4.76 0.27
CA LEU A 48 15.55 -5.46 1.55
C LEU A 48 15.05 -6.91 1.38
N VAL A 49 14.04 -7.14 0.53
CA VAL A 49 13.56 -8.50 0.21
C VAL A 49 14.69 -9.34 -0.37
N SER A 50 15.47 -8.78 -1.29
CA SER A 50 16.60 -9.47 -1.90
C SER A 50 17.71 -9.78 -0.89
N LYS A 51 18.02 -8.84 0.01
CA LYS A 51 19.05 -9.00 1.04
C LYS A 51 18.67 -10.04 2.10
N TYR A 52 17.47 -9.92 2.68
CA TYR A 52 17.04 -10.70 3.84
C TYR A 52 16.29 -11.99 3.50
N LYS A 53 15.89 -12.17 2.23
CA LYS A 53 15.10 -13.33 1.75
C LYS A 53 13.79 -13.52 2.54
N LYS A 54 13.19 -12.40 2.99
CA LYS A 54 11.89 -12.35 3.66
C LYS A 54 10.90 -11.59 2.79
N ARG A 55 9.62 -11.94 2.90
CA ARG A 55 8.54 -11.14 2.30
C ARG A 55 8.36 -9.89 3.15
N ILE A 56 8.59 -8.71 2.57
CA ILE A 56 8.50 -7.44 3.26
C ILE A 56 7.41 -6.61 2.61
N GLU A 57 6.49 -6.09 3.42
CA GLU A 57 5.35 -5.29 2.97
C GLU A 57 5.44 -3.89 3.59
N LEU A 58 5.36 -2.85 2.74
CA LEU A 58 5.32 -1.46 3.18
C LEU A 58 3.88 -0.96 3.13
N ARG A 59 3.35 -0.58 4.28
CA ARG A 59 2.01 -0.02 4.44
C ARG A 59 2.07 1.43 4.89
N ALA A 60 1.07 2.21 4.50
CA ALA A 60 0.86 3.52 5.09
C ALA A 60 0.33 3.33 6.51
N ASP A 61 0.81 4.17 7.43
CA ASP A 61 0.26 4.25 8.79
C ASP A 61 -1.26 4.52 8.75
N PRO A 62 -2.08 3.88 9.60
CA PRO A 62 -3.54 4.06 9.60
C PRO A 62 -3.99 5.53 9.68
N LEU A 63 -3.19 6.40 10.32
CA LEU A 63 -3.50 7.83 10.43
C LEU A 63 -3.34 8.60 9.11
N LEU A 64 -2.69 8.02 8.09
CA LEU A 64 -2.59 8.59 6.76
C LEU A 64 -3.75 8.19 5.83
N LEU A 65 -4.50 7.13 6.19
CA LEU A 65 -5.54 6.59 5.35
C LEU A 65 -6.67 7.60 5.19
N MET A 66 -7.06 7.83 3.94
CA MET A 66 -8.27 8.57 3.64
C MET A 66 -9.50 7.80 4.16
N PRO A 67 -10.52 8.46 4.74
CA PRO A 67 -11.72 7.78 5.18
C PRO A 67 -12.40 6.99 4.05
N GLU A 68 -12.85 5.77 4.35
CA GLU A 68 -13.41 4.81 3.38
C GLU A 68 -14.46 5.43 2.46
N LYS A 69 -15.43 6.17 3.02
CA LYS A 69 -16.45 6.87 2.24
C LYS A 69 -15.87 7.84 1.19
N LYS A 70 -14.82 8.58 1.56
CA LYS A 70 -14.14 9.50 0.62
C LYS A 70 -13.35 8.74 -0.43
N VAL A 71 -12.80 7.56 -0.08
CA VAL A 71 -12.14 6.68 -1.04
C VAL A 71 -13.15 6.15 -2.05
N GLU A 72 -14.32 5.68 -1.63
CA GLU A 72 -15.37 5.23 -2.55
C GLU A 72 -15.80 6.33 -3.52
N GLU A 73 -16.05 7.55 -3.01
CA GLU A 73 -16.41 8.71 -3.84
C GLU A 73 -15.32 9.04 -4.86
N LEU A 74 -14.05 8.98 -4.43
CA LEU A 74 -12.89 9.22 -5.29
C LEU A 74 -12.74 8.13 -6.36
N VAL A 75 -12.87 6.86 -5.98
CA VAL A 75 -12.78 5.73 -6.92
C VAL A 75 -13.89 5.82 -7.97
N LYS A 76 -15.15 6.03 -7.56
CA LYS A 76 -16.28 6.19 -8.49
C LYS A 76 -16.14 7.40 -9.42
N LYS A 77 -15.36 8.41 -9.02
CA LYS A 77 -15.07 9.59 -9.83
C LYS A 77 -13.92 9.37 -10.81
N LEU A 78 -12.87 8.66 -10.41
CA LEU A 78 -11.68 8.42 -11.23
C LEU A 78 -11.88 7.29 -12.23
N VAL A 79 -12.54 6.21 -11.80
CA VAL A 79 -12.72 5.01 -12.61
C VAL A 79 -13.85 5.23 -13.63
N PRO A 80 -13.64 4.91 -14.91
CA PRO A 80 -14.69 5.00 -15.93
C PRO A 80 -15.90 4.13 -15.60
N LYS A 81 -17.11 4.59 -15.96
CA LYS A 81 -18.34 3.80 -15.80
C LYS A 81 -18.29 2.45 -16.54
N SER A 82 -17.49 2.34 -17.60
CA SER A 82 -17.27 1.09 -18.35
C SER A 82 -16.61 -0.01 -17.51
N ALA A 83 -15.92 0.33 -16.42
CA ALA A 83 -15.37 -0.65 -15.48
C ALA A 83 -16.48 -1.51 -14.87
N ASP A 84 -17.69 -0.95 -14.70
CA ASP A 84 -18.82 -1.57 -14.01
C ASP A 84 -18.40 -2.13 -12.64
N ILE A 85 -18.02 -1.20 -11.74
CA ILE A 85 -17.64 -1.52 -10.35
C ILE A 85 -18.83 -2.16 -9.65
N THR A 86 -18.66 -3.39 -9.20
CA THR A 86 -19.70 -4.16 -8.50
C THR A 86 -19.63 -3.94 -6.99
N GLN A 87 -18.42 -3.89 -6.42
CA GLN A 87 -18.21 -3.65 -5.00
C GLN A 87 -16.86 -2.99 -4.70
N ILE A 88 -16.80 -2.26 -3.59
CA ILE A 88 -15.56 -1.74 -3.01
C ILE A 88 -15.53 -2.21 -1.57
N LEU A 89 -14.49 -2.95 -1.18
CA LEU A 89 -14.31 -3.47 0.17
C LEU A 89 -13.03 -2.89 0.77
N PHE A 90 -13.03 -2.69 2.08
CA PHE A 90 -11.90 -2.15 2.81
C PHE A 90 -11.37 -3.18 3.81
N GLU A 91 -10.05 -3.24 3.90
CA GLU A 91 -9.34 -4.01 4.90
C GLU A 91 -8.37 -3.10 5.67
N PRO A 92 -8.86 -2.38 6.69
CA PRO A 92 -8.08 -1.36 7.39
C PRO A 92 -6.81 -1.91 8.02
N ALA A 93 -6.85 -3.15 8.51
CA ALA A 93 -5.67 -3.82 9.09
C ALA A 93 -4.50 -3.91 8.10
N ARG A 94 -4.79 -4.06 6.80
CA ARG A 94 -3.79 -4.18 5.74
C ARG A 94 -3.56 -2.87 4.97
N SER A 95 -4.30 -1.80 5.29
CA SER A 95 -4.35 -0.59 4.48
C SER A 95 -4.72 -0.90 3.02
N VAL A 96 -5.60 -1.88 2.80
CA VAL A 96 -5.97 -2.41 1.48
C VAL A 96 -7.40 -2.03 1.11
N VAL A 97 -7.59 -1.62 -0.14
CA VAL A 97 -8.92 -1.44 -0.74
C VAL A 97 -9.05 -2.41 -1.91
N ILE A 98 -10.13 -3.19 -1.91
CA ILE A 98 -10.43 -4.18 -2.96
C ILE A 98 -11.50 -3.56 -3.84
N ILE A 99 -11.23 -3.43 -5.14
CA ILE A 99 -12.15 -2.82 -6.11
C ILE A 99 -12.58 -3.89 -7.11
N ASP A 100 -13.77 -4.45 -6.90
CA ASP A 100 -14.32 -5.43 -7.82
C ASP A 100 -15.08 -4.73 -8.93
N ALA A 101 -14.81 -5.16 -10.15
CA ALA A 101 -15.37 -4.59 -11.35
C ALA A 101 -15.51 -5.67 -12.41
N ARG A 102 -16.51 -5.57 -13.29
CA ARG A 102 -16.64 -6.52 -14.41
C ARG A 102 -15.49 -6.36 -15.41
N ASN A 103 -14.99 -5.12 -15.57
CA ASN A 103 -13.87 -4.79 -16.44
C ASN A 103 -12.71 -4.19 -15.62
N PRO A 104 -11.87 -5.03 -14.96
CA PRO A 104 -10.80 -4.56 -14.07
C PRO A 104 -9.70 -3.76 -14.78
N ASN A 105 -9.50 -3.98 -16.09
CA ASN A 105 -8.52 -3.19 -16.87
C ASN A 105 -8.83 -1.68 -16.84
N ASP A 106 -10.10 -1.31 -16.80
CA ASP A 106 -10.53 0.09 -16.71
C ASP A 106 -10.30 0.67 -15.32
N VAL A 107 -10.25 -0.16 -14.28
CA VAL A 107 -9.86 0.24 -12.91
C VAL A 107 -8.35 0.43 -12.82
N ILE A 108 -7.58 -0.46 -13.44
CA ILE A 108 -6.10 -0.40 -13.46
C ILE A 108 -5.62 0.81 -14.25
N GLY A 109 -6.26 1.10 -15.39
CA GLY A 109 -5.87 2.15 -16.32
C GLY A 109 -4.56 1.81 -17.07
N THR A 110 -4.17 2.69 -18.00
CA THR A 110 -2.99 2.47 -18.84
C THR A 110 -1.72 2.34 -18.00
N LYS A 111 -1.07 1.17 -18.06
CA LYS A 111 0.13 0.84 -17.26
C LYS A 111 -0.05 1.04 -15.75
N GLY A 112 -1.26 0.84 -15.23
CA GLY A 112 -1.54 0.99 -13.80
C GLY A 112 -1.62 2.45 -13.33
N SER A 113 -1.91 3.39 -14.23
CA SER A 113 -1.99 4.81 -13.87
C SER A 113 -3.05 5.10 -12.81
N LEU A 114 -4.24 4.49 -12.93
CA LEU A 114 -5.37 4.76 -12.05
C LEU A 114 -5.18 4.13 -10.67
N ILE A 115 -4.73 2.87 -10.60
CA ILE A 115 -4.37 2.24 -9.31
C ILE A 115 -3.25 3.01 -8.59
N LYS A 116 -2.25 3.53 -9.34
CA LYS A 116 -1.21 4.38 -8.76
C LYS A 116 -1.79 5.69 -8.24
N GLU A 117 -2.68 6.33 -9.01
CA GLU A 117 -3.33 7.58 -8.61
C GLU A 117 -4.22 7.39 -7.37
N ILE A 118 -5.02 6.32 -7.31
CA ILE A 118 -5.82 5.95 -6.14
C ILE A 118 -4.89 5.78 -4.94
N ARG A 119 -3.84 4.96 -5.08
CA ARG A 119 -2.85 4.71 -4.00
C ARG A 119 -2.21 5.99 -3.48
N GLU A 120 -1.83 6.90 -4.37
CA GLU A 120 -1.14 8.14 -4.01
C GLU A 120 -2.05 9.19 -3.37
N LYS A 121 -3.34 9.19 -3.72
CA LYS A 121 -4.34 10.13 -3.18
C LYS A 121 -4.92 9.63 -1.85
N THR A 122 -5.14 8.33 -1.73
CA THR A 122 -5.89 7.74 -0.60
C THR A 122 -4.99 7.13 0.47
N PHE A 123 -3.74 6.78 0.13
CA PHE A 123 -2.81 5.99 0.95
C PHE A 123 -3.26 4.54 1.20
N TRP A 124 -4.36 4.11 0.58
CA TRP A 124 -4.75 2.70 0.52
C TRP A 124 -4.01 1.99 -0.62
N SER A 125 -3.73 0.71 -0.46
CA SER A 125 -3.19 -0.14 -1.52
C SER A 125 -4.36 -0.79 -2.27
N PRO A 126 -4.67 -0.35 -3.50
CA PRO A 126 -5.72 -0.95 -4.30
C PRO A 126 -5.28 -2.31 -4.86
N VAL A 127 -6.21 -3.25 -4.85
CA VAL A 127 -6.11 -4.60 -5.45
C VAL A 127 -7.34 -4.92 -6.26
#